data_AF-A0A4Q3KGF0-F1
#
_entry.id   AF-A0A4Q3KGF0-F1
#
_cell.length_a   1.000
_cell.length_b   1.000
_cell.length_c   1.000
_cell.angle_alpha   90.00
_cell.angle_beta   90.00
_cell.angle_gamma   90.00
#
_symmetry.space_group_name_H-M   'P 1'
#
loop_
_entity.id
_entity.type
_entity.pdbx_description
1 polymer ?
#
loop_
_entity_poly.entity_id
_entity_poly.type
_entity_poly.pdbx_seq_one_letter_code
_entity_poly.pdbx_strand_id
1 'polypeptide(L)'
;MPGTDLFAEAPEWMGVDLASGPDTSAVVIYSGTLARNAEVRVKPVGSEGTAAPVLCMELIRVDPAAHSVHAERVYANHQRGEAETLAAKLRKGMHVIVTCPVSDARISLPNVLQLDISPATKP
;
A
#
# COMPACT_ATOMS: atom_id res chain seq x y z
N MET A 1 -41.16 -6.16 -36.36
CA MET A 1 -40.00 -6.97 -36.78
C MET A 1 -38.89 -6.00 -37.19
N PRO A 2 -37.64 -6.32 -36.83
CA PRO A 2 -36.70 -5.49 -36.06
C PRO A 2 -35.83 -4.57 -36.94
N GLY A 3 -35.33 -3.44 -36.43
CA GLY A 3 -34.05 -3.33 -35.71
C GLY A 3 -33.03 -2.66 -36.66
N THR A 4 -32.07 -1.83 -36.31
CA THR A 4 -31.36 -1.50 -35.07
C THR A 4 -30.37 -0.42 -35.51
N ASP A 5 -30.52 0.84 -35.08
CA ASP A 5 -29.51 1.89 -35.34
C ASP A 5 -29.40 2.78 -34.10
N LEU A 6 -28.99 2.20 -32.97
CA LEU A 6 -28.66 2.96 -31.75
C LEU A 6 -27.60 2.24 -30.93
N PHE A 7 -26.45 1.92 -31.52
CA PHE A 7 -25.22 1.74 -30.75
C PHE A 7 -24.07 2.33 -31.54
N ALA A 8 -23.70 3.56 -31.16
CA ALA A 8 -22.44 4.17 -31.54
C ALA A 8 -21.30 3.24 -31.13
N GLU A 9 -20.29 3.12 -31.98
CA GLU A 9 -19.08 2.34 -31.76
C GLU A 9 -18.53 2.61 -30.36
N ALA A 10 -18.34 1.54 -29.58
CA ALA A 10 -17.72 1.62 -28.27
C ALA A 10 -16.27 2.12 -28.45
N PRO A 11 -15.83 3.12 -27.68
CA PRO A 11 -14.50 3.69 -27.86
C PRO A 11 -13.40 2.66 -27.52
N GLU A 12 -12.37 2.61 -28.36
CA GLU A 12 -11.26 1.63 -28.37
C GLU A 12 -10.41 1.57 -27.08
N TRP A 13 -10.71 2.36 -26.05
CA TRP A 13 -10.03 2.26 -24.75
C TRP A 13 -10.57 1.14 -23.86
N MET A 14 -11.58 0.37 -24.30
CA MET A 14 -12.04 -0.86 -23.62
C MET A 14 -11.29 -2.14 -24.03
N GLY A 15 -10.06 -2.01 -24.55
CA GLY A 15 -9.14 -3.13 -24.73
C GLY A 15 -8.55 -3.64 -23.41
N VAL A 16 -9.40 -4.07 -22.48
CA VAL A 16 -8.97 -4.89 -21.34
C VAL A 16 -9.14 -6.34 -21.78
N ASP A 17 -8.02 -7.01 -22.03
CA ASP A 17 -8.01 -8.44 -22.28
C ASP A 17 -8.57 -9.18 -21.06
N LEU A 18 -9.83 -9.64 -21.14
CA LEU A 18 -10.50 -10.39 -20.08
C LEU A 18 -9.85 -11.76 -19.81
N ALA A 19 -8.95 -12.24 -20.68
CA ALA A 19 -8.17 -13.45 -20.44
C ALA A 19 -6.99 -13.21 -19.49
N SER A 20 -6.57 -11.95 -19.34
CA SER A 20 -5.71 -11.49 -18.26
C SER A 20 -6.65 -11.08 -17.12
N GLY A 21 -6.98 -12.03 -16.24
CA GLY A 21 -7.73 -11.74 -15.01
C GLY A 21 -7.14 -10.50 -14.31
N PRO A 22 -7.92 -9.73 -13.53
CA PRO A 22 -7.37 -8.54 -12.89
C PRO A 22 -6.09 -8.97 -12.17
N ASP A 23 -5.00 -8.23 -12.36
CA ASP A 23 -3.85 -8.31 -11.47
C ASP A 23 -4.36 -7.81 -10.11
N THR A 24 -5.13 -8.68 -9.43
CA THR A 24 -5.70 -8.48 -8.10
C THR A 24 -4.58 -8.73 -7.12
N SER A 25 -3.49 -7.97 -7.24
CA SER A 25 -2.58 -7.79 -6.13
C SER A 25 -3.43 -7.22 -4.99
N ALA A 26 -3.81 -8.06 -4.03
CA ALA A 26 -4.57 -7.63 -2.89
C ALA A 26 -3.83 -6.45 -2.25
N VAL A 27 -4.53 -5.38 -1.90
CA VAL A 27 -3.95 -4.20 -1.26
C VAL A 27 -4.43 -4.10 0.18
N VAL A 28 -3.54 -3.68 1.06
CA VAL A 28 -3.89 -3.24 2.42
C VAL A 28 -4.13 -1.74 2.36
N ILE A 29 -5.33 -1.32 2.77
CA ILE A 29 -5.64 0.09 3.03
C ILE A 29 -5.63 0.27 4.55
N TYR A 30 -4.78 1.15 5.03
CA TYR A 30 -4.65 1.44 6.45
C TYR A 30 -4.93 2.92 6.72
N SER A 31 -5.84 3.18 7.65
CA SER A 31 -6.22 4.51 8.11
C SER A 31 -5.80 4.69 9.56
N GLY A 32 -5.02 5.73 9.84
CA GLY A 32 -4.46 5.93 11.18
C GLY A 32 -3.97 7.35 11.41
N THR A 33 -3.55 7.60 12.65
CA THR A 33 -2.99 8.88 13.07
C THR A 33 -1.48 8.77 13.25
N LEU A 34 -0.72 9.74 12.76
CA LEU A 34 0.73 9.78 12.94
C LEU A 34 1.11 9.87 14.43
N ALA A 35 1.82 8.86 14.94
CA ALA A 35 2.29 8.79 16.32
C ALA A 35 3.41 9.82 16.62
N ARG A 36 4.21 10.11 15.59
CA ARG A 36 5.32 11.06 15.57
C ARG A 36 5.38 11.75 14.21
N ASN A 37 6.19 12.81 14.10
CA ASN A 37 6.45 13.44 12.80
C ASN A 37 7.04 12.40 11.84
N ALA A 38 6.65 12.47 10.56
CA ALA A 38 7.27 11.61 9.56
C ALA A 38 8.73 12.05 9.33
N GLU A 39 9.58 11.11 8.97
CA GLU A 39 11.01 11.35 8.79
C GLU A 39 11.51 10.67 7.51
N VAL A 40 12.49 11.27 6.85
CA VAL A 40 13.22 10.62 5.76
C VAL A 40 14.47 9.97 6.34
N ARG A 41 14.65 8.68 6.06
CA ARG A 41 15.85 7.91 6.43
C ARG A 41 16.48 7.35 5.18
N VAL A 42 17.80 7.22 5.18
CA VAL A 42 18.50 6.45 4.16
C VAL A 42 18.54 4.99 4.62
N LYS A 43 18.00 4.08 3.81
CA LYS A 43 17.92 2.65 4.12
C LYS A 43 18.36 1.81 2.92
N PRO A 44 18.94 0.61 3.13
CA PRO A 44 19.14 -0.35 2.07
C PRO A 44 17.77 -0.87 1.59
N VAL A 45 17.55 -0.85 0.27
CA VAL A 45 16.31 -1.34 -0.37
C VAL A 45 16.64 -2.33 -1.48
N GLY A 46 15.71 -3.25 -1.75
CA GLY A 46 15.87 -4.32 -2.75
C GLY A 46 16.84 -5.42 -2.32
N SER A 47 17.04 -6.42 -3.19
CA SER A 47 17.95 -7.55 -2.96
C SER A 47 19.42 -7.12 -2.84
N GLU A 48 19.80 -6.10 -3.63
CA GLU A 48 21.17 -5.58 -3.68
C GLU A 48 21.49 -4.61 -2.52
N GLY A 49 20.52 -4.28 -1.66
CA GLY A 49 20.73 -3.40 -0.51
C GLY A 49 21.13 -1.97 -0.88
N THR A 50 20.66 -1.46 -2.02
CA THR A 50 21.00 -0.11 -2.49
C THR A 50 20.48 0.94 -1.52
N ALA A 51 21.31 1.90 -1.14
CA ALA A 51 20.90 3.00 -0.27
C ALA A 51 19.90 3.92 -1.00
N ALA A 52 18.72 4.10 -0.42
CA ALA A 52 17.67 4.96 -0.95
C ALA A 52 17.00 5.80 0.17
N PRO A 53 16.48 7.00 -0.16
CA PRO A 53 15.63 7.77 0.75
C PRO A 53 14.28 7.07 0.96
N VAL A 54 13.90 6.91 2.22
CA VAL A 54 12.66 6.25 2.65
C VAL A 54 11.92 7.15 3.61
N LEU A 55 10.71 7.56 3.23
CA LEU A 55 9.78 8.23 4.13
C LEU A 55 9.22 7.20 5.10
N CYS A 56 9.48 7.40 6.39
CA CYS A 56 9.07 6.52 7.48
C CYS A 56 7.92 7.17 8.25
N MET A 57 6.86 6.41 8.49
CA MET A 57 5.67 6.84 9.22
C MET A 57 5.30 5.79 10.27
N GLU A 58 4.91 6.23 11.45
CA GLU A 58 4.34 5.37 12.49
C GLU A 58 2.88 5.77 12.69
N LEU A 59 1.97 4.84 12.43
CA LEU A 59 0.55 5.10 12.40
C LEU A 59 -0.14 4.32 13.52
N ILE A 60 -0.87 5.02 14.40
CA ILE A 60 -1.73 4.38 15.39
C ILE A 60 -3.12 4.26 14.78
N ARG A 61 -3.71 3.07 14.80
CA ARG A 61 -5.06 2.86 14.29
C ARG A 61 -6.06 3.65 15.13
N VAL A 62 -7.09 4.18 14.49
CA VAL A 62 -8.15 4.98 15.16
C VAL A 62 -9.11 4.10 15.96
N ASP A 63 -9.00 2.77 15.88
CA ASP A 63 -9.89 1.84 16.56
C ASP A 63 -9.40 1.44 17.97
N PRO A 64 -10.26 0.82 18.80
CA PRO A 64 -9.94 0.50 20.20
C PRO A 64 -8.76 -0.45 20.40
N ALA A 65 -8.30 -1.14 19.34
CA ALA A 65 -7.18 -2.06 19.41
C ALA A 65 -5.82 -1.32 19.42
N ALA A 66 -5.78 -0.04 19.01
CA ALA A 66 -4.63 0.87 19.10
C ALA A 66 -3.27 0.28 18.67
N HIS A 67 -3.27 -0.63 17.68
CA HIS A 67 -2.02 -1.18 17.18
C HIS A 67 -1.27 -0.14 16.34
N SER A 68 0.06 -0.14 16.45
CA SER A 68 0.91 0.70 15.62
C SER A 68 1.28 -0.04 14.33
N VAL A 69 1.32 0.70 13.23
CA VAL A 69 1.79 0.24 11.93
C VAL A 69 2.93 1.13 11.50
N HIS A 70 4.06 0.51 11.19
CA HIS A 70 5.18 1.18 10.55
C HIS A 70 4.99 1.12 9.04
N ALA A 71 4.86 2.29 8.40
CA ALA A 71 4.67 2.43 6.97
C ALA A 71 5.89 3.11 6.34
N GLU A 72 6.33 2.58 5.20
CA GLU A 72 7.47 3.10 4.44
C GLU A 72 7.06 3.42 3.01
N ARG A 73 7.59 4.53 2.49
CA ARG A 73 7.56 4.82 1.05
C ARG A 73 8.98 5.10 0.58
N VAL A 74 9.45 4.26 -0.33
CA VAL A 74 10.77 4.36 -0.95
C VAL A 74 10.71 5.40 -2.07
N TYR A 75 11.77 6.21 -2.19
CA TYR A 75 11.96 7.19 -3.24
C TYR A 75 13.26 6.90 -4.00
N ALA A 76 13.32 7.28 -5.27
CA ALA A 76 14.59 7.28 -5.97
C ALA A 76 15.53 8.35 -5.39
N ASN A 77 16.85 8.16 -5.52
CA ASN A 77 17.84 9.09 -4.95
C ASN A 77 17.67 10.55 -5.44
N HIS A 78 17.27 10.75 -6.69
CA HIS A 78 17.00 12.09 -7.24
C HIS A 78 15.73 12.75 -6.66
N GLN A 79 14.84 11.99 -6.02
CA GLN A 79 13.59 12.47 -5.41
C GLN A 79 13.74 12.75 -3.92
N ARG A 80 14.96 12.75 -3.38
CA ARG A 80 15.20 12.98 -1.94
C ARG A 80 14.54 14.27 -1.44
N GLY A 81 14.62 15.36 -2.21
CA GLY A 81 14.00 16.64 -1.84
C GLY A 81 12.48 16.57 -1.78
N GLU A 82 11.84 15.75 -2.61
CA GLU A 82 10.39 15.51 -2.57
C GLU A 82 10.01 14.74 -1.30
N ALA A 83 10.79 13.71 -0.95
CA ALA A 83 10.60 12.94 0.27
C ALA A 83 10.72 13.82 1.52
N GLU A 84 11.74 14.69 1.57
CA GLU A 84 11.98 15.62 2.68
C GLU A 84 10.86 16.67 2.78
N THR A 85 10.40 17.19 1.63
CA THR A 85 9.27 18.13 1.57
C THR A 85 7.98 17.48 2.08
N LEU A 86 7.72 16.22 1.74
CA LEU A 86 6.53 15.50 2.21
C LEU A 86 6.64 15.20 3.71
N ALA A 87 7.80 14.75 4.20
CA ALA A 87 8.04 14.58 5.63
C ALA A 87 7.83 15.90 6.41
N ALA A 88 8.25 17.02 5.82
CA ALA A 88 8.03 18.35 6.39
C ALA A 88 6.55 18.78 6.41
N LYS A 89 5.63 18.11 5.71
CA LYS A 89 4.19 18.37 5.79
C LYS A 89 3.46 17.44 6.75
N LEU A 90 4.02 16.25 7.01
CA LEU A 90 3.42 15.21 7.83
C LEU A 90 3.84 15.35 9.30
N ARG A 91 2.89 15.71 10.16
CA ARG A 91 3.11 15.99 11.59
C ARG A 91 2.38 14.98 12.46
N LYS A 92 2.91 14.80 13.67
CA LYS A 92 2.25 14.05 14.74
C LYS A 92 0.79 14.51 14.89
N GLY A 93 -0.14 13.57 15.05
CA GLY A 93 -1.56 13.85 15.23
C GLY A 93 -2.35 13.99 13.93
N MET A 94 -1.69 14.03 12.76
CA MET A 94 -2.42 14.05 11.48
C MET A 94 -2.99 12.67 11.15
N HIS A 95 -4.22 12.66 10.67
CA HIS A 95 -4.86 11.48 10.10
C HIS A 95 -4.35 11.25 8.67
N VAL A 96 -3.93 10.03 8.36
CA VAL A 96 -3.43 9.64 7.05
C VAL A 96 -4.00 8.29 6.63
N ILE A 97 -4.16 8.11 5.32
CA ILE A 97 -4.57 6.86 4.70
C ILE A 97 -3.40 6.40 3.83
N VAL A 98 -2.94 5.18 4.05
CA VAL A 98 -1.88 4.56 3.25
C VAL A 98 -2.43 3.33 2.55
N THR A 99 -1.93 3.06 1.34
CA THR A 99 -2.28 1.88 0.55
C THR A 99 -0.98 1.20 0.17
N CYS A 100 -0.86 -0.10 0.40
CA CYS A 100 0.27 -0.90 -0.03
C CYS A 100 -0.17 -2.26 -0.60
N PRO A 101 0.58 -2.83 -1.57
CA PRO A 101 0.38 -4.22 -1.97
C PRO A 101 0.60 -5.17 -0.78
N VAL A 102 -0.27 -6.17 -0.62
CA VAL A 102 -0.11 -7.23 0.39
C VAL A 102 1.17 -8.04 0.16
N SER A 103 1.60 -8.19 -1.10
CA SER A 103 2.85 -8.87 -1.47
C SER A 103 4.09 -8.25 -0.83
N ASP A 104 4.05 -6.93 -0.60
CA ASP A 104 5.18 -6.15 -0.09
C ASP A 104 5.02 -5.83 1.41
N ALA A 105 3.86 -6.13 1.98
CA ALA A 105 3.57 -5.89 3.39
C ALA A 105 4.23 -6.97 4.27
N ARG A 106 4.96 -6.53 5.29
CA ARG A 106 5.47 -7.42 6.34
C ARG A 106 4.52 -7.42 7.53
N ILE A 107 3.86 -8.54 7.77
CA ILE A 107 2.93 -8.71 8.90
C ILE A 107 3.51 -9.70 9.90
N SER A 108 3.50 -9.34 11.17
CA SER A 108 3.89 -10.21 12.28
C SER A 108 2.76 -10.22 13.32
N LEU A 109 2.31 -11.39 13.73
CA LEU A 109 1.24 -11.59 14.71
C LEU A 109 1.83 -12.24 15.97
N PRO A 110 2.36 -11.45 16.92
CA PRO A 110 2.84 -12.00 18.18
C PRO A 110 1.67 -12.51 19.03
N ASN A 111 1.91 -13.54 19.86
CA ASN A 111 0.93 -14.10 20.81
C ASN A 111 -0.37 -14.62 20.18
N VAL A 112 -0.25 -15.45 19.13
CA VAL A 112 -1.40 -16.12 18.52
C VAL A 112 -2.13 -16.99 19.55
N LEU A 113 -3.42 -16.74 19.76
CA LEU A 113 -4.25 -17.43 20.77
C LEU A 113 -4.85 -18.74 20.28
N GLN A 114 -5.17 -18.81 18.99
CA GLN A 114 -5.79 -19.97 18.36
C GLN A 114 -5.16 -20.21 16.99
N LEU A 115 -4.90 -21.48 16.70
CA LEU A 115 -4.33 -21.93 15.43
C LEU A 115 -5.18 -23.09 14.92
N ASP A 116 -5.84 -22.86 13.79
CA ASP A 116 -6.62 -23.88 13.09
C ASP A 116 -5.87 -24.31 11.83
N ILE A 117 -5.66 -25.62 11.68
CA ILE A 117 -4.94 -26.19 10.54
C ILE A 117 -5.96 -26.82 9.61
N SER A 118 -6.06 -26.29 8.39
CA SER A 118 -6.76 -26.93 7.28
C SER A 118 -5.77 -27.35 6.20
N PRO A 119 -5.93 -28.52 5.56
CA PRO A 119 -5.10 -28.91 4.44
C PRO A 119 -5.23 -27.88 3.30
N ALA A 120 -4.10 -27.45 2.74
CA ALA A 120 -4.08 -26.51 1.63
C ALA A 120 -4.80 -27.13 0.43
N THR A 121 -5.98 -26.64 0.12
CA THR A 121 -6.63 -26.97 -1.15
C THR A 121 -5.92 -26.13 -2.21
N LYS A 122 -5.21 -26.81 -3.11
CA LYS A 122 -4.49 -26.17 -4.21
C LYS A 122 -5.51 -25.40 -5.07
N PRO A 123 -5.21 -24.15 -5.48
CA PRO A 123 -6.10 -23.36 -6.33
C PRO A 123 -6.35 -24.02 -7.69
#